data_AF-A0A943GGW8-F1
#
_entry.id   AF-A0A943GGW8-F1
#
_cell.length_a   1.000
_cell.length_b   1.000
_cell.length_c   1.000
_cell.angle_alpha   90.00
_cell.angle_beta   90.00
_cell.angle_gamma   90.00
#
_symmetry.space_group_name_H-M   'P 1'
#
loop_
_entity.id
_entity.type
_entity.pdbx_description
1 polymer ?
#
loop_
_entity_poly.entity_id
_entity_poly.type
_entity_poly.pdbx_seq_one_letter_code
_entity_poly.pdbx_strand_id
1 'polypeptide(L)'
;MKSEVIEYIKNNNYIEELFLDFIDEFKEQYDLLKNKEKKELLKIKDEIFRNWLFSSMINETYITPNYLINNIVQQRFPGDYVIIPVFRYDVKNNKLNLYVEFQYCSLEEHPIINDIDMLMNVANPSIIFQNQCENILTINDNIVKKFTIQSLYYVNYLVQLCQELKIIKEITAINCKCFQKDQSYTDFKALSNKAKLNKIFYATINISMKNINNINNVQKKATRKQIIEFLNNDIKEDDFNRFIDELIPFANNFIENIDQFTKDKNILETIKFAKILMGDNVGAFVMGTEIRVYFDIYFTTVFSYYLGILSPTYLGTFLIEEIIYGLKGSNGFFEKAANVFNDELGHNLTKLGSKLVEVYGEKIKDNKEENFDINNVEKFVKQAKNEKKEVLERYNKCRELYGDDENIIHKFMNIINDKEDELYYFAEEHINKFASYLIEEKGLKEKTAFLYCRNIELFICDFLCYESEEELKKIDNMMVDRYLGEWFISTCATSVSSIKAQIYALSHYFNFLYDEGLISNLQKNRIKETMKNKDKYILKYMEYLG
;
A
#
# COMPACT_ATOMS: atom_id res chain seq x y z
N MET A 1 -2.84 31.70 11.94
CA MET A 1 -2.94 30.21 11.83
C MET A 1 -2.44 29.66 10.49
N LYS A 2 -3.17 29.70 9.36
CA LYS A 2 -2.69 29.10 8.09
C LYS A 2 -1.28 29.53 7.70
N SER A 3 -1.01 30.83 7.66
CA SER A 3 0.32 31.34 7.29
C SER A 3 1.43 30.86 8.22
N GLU A 4 1.19 30.84 9.54
CA GLU A 4 2.14 30.34 10.54
C GLU A 4 2.39 28.83 10.38
N VAL A 5 1.34 28.05 10.07
CA VAL A 5 1.46 26.61 9.80
C VAL A 5 2.34 26.36 8.58
N ILE A 6 2.07 27.05 7.46
CA ILE A 6 2.86 26.90 6.24
C ILE A 6 4.31 27.36 6.44
N GLU A 7 4.53 28.44 7.18
CA GLU A 7 5.88 28.92 7.52
C GLU A 7 6.64 27.91 8.40
N TYR A 8 5.98 27.32 9.41
CA TYR A 8 6.58 26.29 10.23
C TYR A 8 7.00 25.06 9.42
N ILE A 9 6.15 24.59 8.50
CA ILE A 9 6.45 23.46 7.62
C ILE A 9 7.69 23.75 6.77
N LYS A 10 7.76 24.94 6.16
CA LYS A 10 8.88 25.35 5.29
C LYS A 10 10.21 25.46 6.04
N ASN A 11 10.17 25.69 7.35
CA ASN A 11 11.36 25.86 8.19
C ASN A 11 11.65 24.60 9.03
N ASN A 12 10.94 23.49 8.81
CA ASN A 12 11.15 22.25 9.57
C ASN A 12 12.14 21.35 8.83
N ASN A 13 13.33 21.17 9.42
CA ASN A 13 14.42 20.42 8.81
C ASN A 13 14.05 18.96 8.46
N TYR A 14 13.24 18.28 9.27
CA TYR A 14 12.84 16.89 8.98
C TYR A 14 11.91 16.81 7.77
N ILE A 15 10.98 17.76 7.66
CA ILE A 15 10.07 17.82 6.52
C ILE A 15 10.85 18.20 5.26
N GLU A 16 11.77 19.16 5.35
CA GLU A 16 12.66 19.55 4.26
C GLU A 16 13.49 18.36 3.77
N GLU A 17 14.10 17.60 4.69
CA GLU A 17 14.92 16.43 4.38
C GLU A 17 14.14 15.36 3.59
N LEU A 18 12.90 15.05 3.99
CA LEU A 18 12.05 14.09 3.27
C LEU A 18 11.80 14.51 1.81
N PHE A 19 11.51 15.80 1.59
CA PHE A 19 11.25 16.29 0.24
C PHE A 19 12.50 16.40 -0.60
N LEU A 20 13.65 16.75 0.00
CA LEU A 20 14.93 16.78 -0.72
C LEU A 20 15.29 15.38 -1.22
N ASP A 21 15.14 14.34 -0.40
CA ASP A 21 15.41 12.96 -0.81
C ASP A 21 14.56 12.55 -2.02
N PHE A 22 13.24 12.85 -2.00
CA PHE A 22 12.37 12.57 -3.15
C PHE A 22 12.73 13.40 -4.38
N ILE A 23 12.99 14.71 -4.21
CA ILE A 23 13.31 15.63 -5.31
C ILE A 23 14.60 15.21 -6.01
N ASP A 24 15.62 14.84 -5.24
CA ASP A 24 16.93 14.45 -5.77
C ASP A 24 16.79 13.13 -6.56
N GLU A 25 16.12 12.12 -6.00
CA GLU A 25 15.85 10.87 -6.73
C GLU A 25 15.03 11.12 -8.00
N PHE A 26 13.95 11.92 -7.93
CA PHE A 26 13.12 12.23 -9.09
C PHE A 26 13.95 12.88 -10.19
N LYS A 27 14.86 13.80 -9.82
CA LYS A 27 15.70 14.52 -10.76
C LYS A 27 16.77 13.64 -11.37
N GLU A 28 17.42 12.79 -10.58
CA GLU A 28 18.38 11.80 -11.07
C GLU A 28 17.72 10.90 -12.12
N GLN A 29 16.56 10.34 -11.79
CA GLN A 29 15.80 9.49 -12.71
C GLN A 29 15.31 10.25 -13.93
N TYR A 30 14.83 11.49 -13.76
CA TYR A 30 14.44 12.35 -14.88
C TYR A 30 15.60 12.58 -15.83
N ASP A 31 16.81 12.87 -15.33
CA ASP A 31 17.96 13.23 -16.16
C ASP A 31 18.44 12.07 -17.05
N LEU A 32 18.23 10.82 -16.62
CA LEU A 32 18.50 9.60 -17.39
C LEU A 32 17.57 9.38 -18.59
N LEU A 33 16.41 10.05 -18.63
CA LEU A 33 15.39 9.84 -19.65
C LEU A 33 15.61 10.64 -20.94
N LYS A 34 15.13 10.10 -22.07
CA LYS A 34 15.08 10.81 -23.36
C LYS A 34 13.98 11.87 -23.33
N ASN A 35 14.06 12.86 -24.23
CA ASN A 35 13.12 14.00 -24.28
C ASN A 35 11.64 13.62 -24.33
N LYS A 36 11.27 12.53 -25.01
CA LYS A 36 9.87 12.06 -25.06
C LYS A 36 9.43 11.51 -23.70
N GLU A 37 10.26 10.67 -23.09
CA GLU A 37 10.01 10.05 -21.78
C GLU A 37 9.96 11.11 -20.67
N LYS A 38 10.85 12.10 -20.71
CA LYS A 38 10.82 13.28 -19.81
C LYS A 38 9.47 13.99 -19.80
N LYS A 39 8.84 14.15 -20.98
CA LYS A 39 7.52 14.78 -21.08
C LYS A 39 6.42 13.91 -20.51
N GLU A 40 6.46 12.61 -20.76
CA GLU A 40 5.48 11.67 -20.22
C GLU A 40 5.60 11.55 -18.69
N LEU A 41 6.82 11.49 -18.15
CA LEU A 41 7.05 11.47 -16.69
C LEU A 41 6.46 12.71 -16.00
N LEU A 42 6.62 13.88 -16.60
CA LEU A 42 6.05 15.13 -16.05
C LEU A 42 4.51 15.18 -16.10
N LYS A 43 3.85 14.38 -16.95
CA LYS A 43 2.39 14.29 -17.00
C LYS A 43 1.81 13.45 -15.86
N ILE A 44 2.61 12.54 -15.30
CA ILE A 44 2.21 11.62 -14.22
C ILE A 44 2.93 11.89 -12.89
N LYS A 45 3.60 13.04 -12.78
CA LYS A 45 4.42 13.38 -11.60
C LYS A 45 3.61 13.41 -10.30
N ASP A 46 2.32 13.76 -10.38
CA ASP A 46 1.46 13.90 -9.21
C ASP A 46 1.05 12.53 -8.69
N GLU A 47 0.84 11.55 -9.57
CA GLU A 47 0.59 10.15 -9.23
C GLU A 47 1.84 9.51 -8.60
N ILE A 48 3.02 9.76 -9.18
CA ILE A 48 4.32 9.33 -8.62
C ILE A 48 4.53 9.93 -7.23
N PHE A 49 4.33 11.24 -7.09
CA PHE A 49 4.49 11.93 -5.81
C PHE A 49 3.48 11.46 -4.77
N ARG A 50 2.22 11.23 -5.17
CA ARG A 50 1.20 10.67 -4.28
C ARG A 50 1.60 9.29 -3.78
N ASN A 51 2.07 8.41 -4.68
CA ASN A 51 2.53 7.08 -4.28
C ASN A 51 3.63 7.19 -3.23
N TRP A 52 4.67 8.00 -3.45
CA TRP A 52 5.69 8.25 -2.44
C TRP A 52 5.11 8.79 -1.12
N LEU A 53 4.22 9.78 -1.21
CA LEU A 53 3.63 10.47 -0.07
C LEU A 53 2.82 9.53 0.86
N PHE A 54 2.26 8.44 0.31
CA PHE A 54 1.48 7.45 1.04
C PHE A 54 2.15 6.08 1.17
N SER A 55 3.29 5.84 0.53
CA SER A 55 4.08 4.63 0.78
C SER A 55 4.69 4.66 2.18
N SER A 56 4.74 3.50 2.81
CA SER A 56 5.42 3.38 4.08
C SER A 56 6.92 3.70 3.92
N MET A 57 7.44 4.51 4.84
CA MET A 57 8.87 4.81 4.91
C MET A 57 9.66 3.73 5.63
N ILE A 58 8.97 2.93 6.46
CA ILE A 58 9.55 1.84 7.25
C ILE A 58 8.69 0.61 6.99
N ASN A 59 9.29 -0.47 6.50
CA ASN A 59 8.55 -1.67 6.11
C ASN A 59 7.61 -2.15 7.23
N GLU A 60 6.41 -2.59 6.83
CA GLU A 60 5.34 -3.07 7.73
C GLU A 60 4.79 -2.05 8.76
N THR A 61 5.02 -0.75 8.55
CA THR A 61 4.45 0.31 9.40
C THR A 61 3.47 1.20 8.64
N TYR A 62 2.65 1.96 9.38
CA TYR A 62 1.78 3.02 8.85
C TYR A 62 2.51 4.37 8.66
N ILE A 63 3.82 4.42 8.89
CA ILE A 63 4.58 5.67 8.95
C ILE A 63 4.92 6.11 7.52
N THR A 64 4.01 6.89 6.94
CA THR A 64 4.17 7.51 5.61
C THR A 64 4.68 8.95 5.73
N PRO A 65 5.24 9.55 4.65
CA PRO A 65 5.59 10.97 4.66
C PRO A 65 4.38 11.86 5.01
N ASN A 66 3.19 11.54 4.47
CA ASN A 66 1.95 12.27 4.78
C ASN A 66 1.59 12.23 6.26
N TYR A 67 1.65 11.03 6.86
CA TYR A 67 1.37 10.81 8.27
C TYR A 67 2.35 11.62 9.13
N LEU A 68 3.64 11.56 8.82
CA LEU A 68 4.69 12.24 9.58
C LEU A 68 4.54 13.77 9.52
N ILE A 69 4.35 14.34 8.32
CA ILE A 69 4.16 15.79 8.12
C ILE A 69 2.96 16.29 8.93
N ASN A 70 1.82 15.62 8.79
CA ASN A 70 0.60 16.05 9.47
C ASN A 70 0.72 15.91 11.00
N ASN A 71 1.35 14.85 11.51
CA ASN A 71 1.55 14.71 12.96
C ASN A 71 2.52 15.77 13.52
N ILE A 72 3.65 16.03 12.87
CA ILE A 72 4.60 17.09 13.28
C ILE A 72 3.88 18.45 13.40
N VAL A 73 3.04 18.77 12.43
CA VAL A 73 2.31 20.04 12.37
C VAL A 73 1.19 20.08 13.39
N GLN A 74 0.40 19.01 13.52
CA GLN A 74 -0.75 18.93 14.43
C GLN A 74 -0.33 18.97 15.91
N GLN A 75 0.83 18.45 16.27
CA GLN A 75 1.34 18.59 17.64
C GLN A 75 1.68 20.04 18.00
N ARG A 76 2.17 20.81 17.03
CA ARG A 76 2.52 22.22 17.24
C ARG A 76 1.31 23.14 17.14
N PHE A 77 0.43 22.87 16.18
CA PHE A 77 -0.75 23.67 15.87
C PHE A 77 -1.98 22.74 15.76
N PRO A 78 -2.56 22.26 16.87
CA PRO A 78 -3.72 21.38 16.83
C PRO A 78 -4.92 22.05 16.13
N GLY A 79 -5.63 21.31 15.28
CA GLY A 79 -6.90 21.78 14.71
C GLY A 79 -7.53 20.84 13.69
N ASP A 80 -8.73 21.22 13.26
CA ASP A 80 -9.58 20.49 12.31
C ASP A 80 -9.17 20.75 10.85
N TYR A 81 -7.93 20.38 10.51
CA TYR A 81 -7.36 20.58 9.19
C TYR A 81 -6.37 19.47 8.83
N VAL A 82 -5.97 19.47 7.57
CA VAL A 82 -4.90 18.63 7.03
C VAL A 82 -4.03 19.46 6.10
N ILE A 83 -2.76 19.08 5.99
CA ILE A 83 -1.83 19.62 5.02
C ILE A 83 -1.69 18.62 3.88
N ILE A 84 -1.88 19.12 2.65
CA ILE A 84 -1.64 18.35 1.42
C ILE A 84 -0.42 18.98 0.73
N PRO A 85 0.76 18.32 0.77
CA PRO A 85 1.88 18.68 -0.06
C PRO A 85 1.54 18.48 -1.54
N VAL A 86 2.00 19.36 -2.41
CA VAL A 86 1.76 19.31 -3.85
C VAL A 86 3.04 19.56 -4.61
N PHE A 87 3.40 18.61 -5.47
CA PHE A 87 4.64 18.67 -6.22
C PHE A 87 4.55 19.58 -7.45
N ARG A 88 5.54 20.43 -7.63
CA ARG A 88 5.60 21.45 -8.68
C ARG A 88 6.89 21.36 -9.46
N TYR A 89 6.82 21.85 -10.70
CA TYR A 89 8.00 22.03 -11.51
C TYR A 89 7.93 23.29 -12.35
N ASP A 90 9.10 23.86 -12.62
CA ASP A 90 9.31 24.92 -13.59
C ASP A 90 10.55 24.62 -14.43
N VAL A 91 10.44 24.77 -15.74
CA VAL A 91 11.59 24.67 -16.65
C VAL A 91 12.10 26.08 -16.94
N LYS A 92 13.25 26.44 -16.37
CA LYS A 92 13.92 27.73 -16.61
C LYS A 92 15.31 27.46 -17.19
N ASN A 93 15.65 28.10 -18.31
CA ASN A 93 16.95 27.94 -18.99
C ASN A 93 17.34 26.47 -19.25
N ASN A 94 16.39 25.65 -19.71
CA ASN A 94 16.55 24.19 -19.88
C ASN A 94 16.91 23.41 -18.62
N LYS A 95 16.76 24.00 -17.43
CA LYS A 95 16.93 23.34 -16.14
C LYS A 95 15.57 23.08 -15.51
N LEU A 96 15.33 21.82 -15.14
CA LEU A 96 14.18 21.42 -14.35
C LEU A 96 14.39 21.90 -12.90
N ASN A 97 13.47 22.72 -12.42
CA ASN A 97 13.38 23.11 -11.01
C ASN A 97 12.15 22.43 -10.42
N LEU A 98 12.34 21.74 -9.32
CA LEU A 98 11.31 20.98 -8.61
C LEU A 98 11.13 21.59 -7.22
N TYR A 99 9.89 21.68 -6.75
CA TYR A 99 9.57 22.21 -5.42
C TYR A 99 8.22 21.69 -4.94
N VAL A 100 7.95 21.86 -3.66
CA VAL A 100 6.70 21.45 -3.03
C VAL A 100 5.96 22.68 -2.51
N GLU A 101 4.68 22.77 -2.86
CA GLU A 101 3.73 23.72 -2.27
C GLU A 101 2.86 23.00 -1.24
N PHE A 102 2.39 23.72 -0.23
CA PHE A 102 1.58 23.14 0.84
C PHE A 102 0.17 23.75 0.83
N GLN A 103 -0.83 22.88 0.66
CA GLN A 103 -2.23 23.27 0.73
C GLN A 103 -2.76 23.02 2.14
N TYR A 104 -3.25 24.09 2.76
CA TYR A 104 -3.96 24.01 4.03
C TYR A 104 -5.44 23.75 3.75
N CYS A 105 -5.95 22.61 4.19
CA CYS A 105 -7.31 22.15 3.93
C CYS A 105 -8.10 22.08 5.24
N SER A 106 -9.20 22.82 5.32
CA SER A 106 -10.14 22.87 6.44
C SER A 106 -11.59 22.97 5.93
N LEU A 107 -12.56 22.97 6.84
CA LEU A 107 -13.96 23.17 6.48
C LEU A 107 -14.26 24.54 5.83
N GLU A 108 -13.45 25.56 6.12
CA GLU A 108 -13.65 26.92 5.62
C GLU A 108 -12.75 27.26 4.43
N GLU A 109 -11.70 26.48 4.18
CA GLU A 109 -10.75 26.72 3.09
C GLU A 109 -10.27 25.40 2.51
N HIS A 110 -10.52 25.17 1.21
CA HIS A 110 -10.11 23.96 0.51
C HIS A 110 -9.79 24.25 -0.96
N PRO A 111 -8.64 23.78 -1.50
CA PRO A 111 -8.22 24.07 -2.88
C PRO A 111 -9.24 23.64 -3.94
N ILE A 112 -9.94 22.52 -3.72
CA ILE A 112 -10.97 22.02 -4.63
C ILE A 112 -12.05 23.06 -4.99
N ILE A 113 -12.40 23.98 -4.07
CA ILE A 113 -13.40 25.02 -4.34
C ILE A 113 -12.85 26.00 -5.39
N ASN A 114 -11.57 26.36 -5.26
CA ASN A 114 -10.88 27.22 -6.22
C ASN A 114 -10.70 26.51 -7.57
N ASP A 115 -10.45 25.21 -7.56
CA ASP A 115 -10.31 24.41 -8.79
C ASP A 115 -11.64 24.22 -9.52
N ILE A 116 -12.78 24.12 -8.82
CA ILE A 116 -14.11 24.17 -9.44
C ILE A 116 -14.32 25.52 -10.13
N ASP A 117 -13.98 26.63 -9.47
CA ASP A 117 -14.07 27.97 -10.04
C ASP A 117 -13.15 28.12 -11.28
N MET A 118 -11.94 27.55 -11.22
CA MET A 118 -11.01 27.48 -12.35
C MET A 118 -11.61 26.68 -13.52
N LEU A 119 -12.23 25.52 -13.24
CA LEU A 119 -12.89 24.72 -14.28
C LEU A 119 -14.02 25.51 -14.94
N MET A 120 -14.82 26.26 -14.18
CA MET A 120 -15.88 27.10 -14.75
C MET A 120 -15.34 28.23 -15.63
N ASN A 121 -14.17 28.77 -15.31
CA ASN A 121 -13.51 29.77 -16.14
C ASN A 121 -12.99 29.18 -17.45
N VAL A 122 -12.45 27.97 -17.42
CA VAL A 122 -11.97 27.27 -18.62
C VAL A 122 -13.14 26.76 -19.47
N ALA A 123 -14.26 26.39 -18.87
CA ALA A 123 -15.47 25.91 -19.54
C ALA A 123 -16.36 27.05 -20.10
N ASN A 124 -15.80 28.23 -20.37
CA ASN A 124 -16.50 29.39 -20.91
C ASN A 124 -15.89 29.82 -22.27
N PRO A 125 -16.58 29.62 -23.41
CA PRO A 125 -17.96 29.14 -23.53
C PRO A 125 -18.13 27.63 -23.38
N SER A 126 -17.08 26.83 -23.59
CA SER A 126 -17.07 25.39 -23.36
C SER A 126 -15.65 24.83 -23.21
N ILE A 127 -15.52 23.67 -22.60
CA ILE A 127 -14.29 22.89 -22.51
C ILE A 127 -14.43 21.62 -23.37
N ILE A 128 -13.41 21.31 -24.17
CA ILE A 128 -13.42 20.21 -25.15
C ILE A 128 -12.46 19.13 -24.69
N PHE A 129 -12.96 17.90 -24.62
CA PHE A 129 -12.16 16.71 -24.37
C PHE A 129 -12.13 15.81 -25.61
N GLN A 130 -10.94 15.31 -25.94
CA GLN A 130 -10.78 14.31 -26.98
C GLN A 130 -11.05 12.92 -26.38
N ASN A 131 -11.91 12.14 -27.04
CA ASN A 131 -12.09 10.72 -26.73
C ASN A 131 -10.88 9.97 -27.29
N GLN A 132 -9.90 9.66 -26.45
CA GLN A 132 -8.75 8.84 -26.84
C GLN A 132 -8.75 7.46 -26.16
N CYS A 133 -9.46 7.30 -25.03
CA CYS A 133 -9.60 6.04 -24.31
C CYS A 133 -11.03 5.94 -23.72
N GLU A 134 -11.54 4.72 -23.55
CA GLU A 134 -12.92 4.49 -23.08
C GLU A 134 -13.19 5.02 -21.65
N ASN A 135 -12.13 5.18 -20.83
CA ASN A 135 -12.25 5.43 -19.39
C ASN A 135 -11.81 6.85 -18.93
N ILE A 136 -10.98 7.58 -19.69
CA ILE A 136 -10.46 8.92 -19.31
C ILE A 136 -10.56 9.90 -20.46
N LEU A 137 -11.10 11.08 -20.17
CA LEU A 137 -11.19 12.18 -21.11
C LEU A 137 -9.85 12.91 -21.19
N THR A 138 -9.32 13.10 -22.40
CA THR A 138 -8.04 13.79 -22.61
C THR A 138 -8.25 15.27 -22.92
N ILE A 139 -7.39 16.12 -22.37
CA ILE A 139 -7.41 17.58 -22.57
C ILE A 139 -5.99 18.12 -22.73
N ASN A 140 -5.87 19.35 -23.23
CA ASN A 140 -4.60 20.03 -23.39
C ASN A 140 -3.84 20.15 -22.04
N ASP A 141 -2.57 19.74 -22.02
CA ASP A 141 -1.68 19.83 -20.85
C ASP A 141 -1.60 21.24 -20.23
N ASN A 142 -1.71 22.29 -21.04
CA ASN A 142 -1.73 23.68 -20.55
C ASN A 142 -2.96 24.00 -19.71
N ILE A 143 -4.06 23.27 -19.91
CA ILE A 143 -5.25 23.37 -19.06
C ILE A 143 -5.02 22.61 -17.76
N VAL A 144 -4.46 21.39 -17.82
CA VAL A 144 -4.14 20.57 -16.64
C VAL A 144 -3.23 21.34 -15.67
N LYS A 145 -2.25 22.09 -16.18
CA LYS A 145 -1.32 22.90 -15.37
C LYS A 145 -1.96 24.04 -14.56
N LYS A 146 -3.22 24.41 -14.84
CA LYS A 146 -3.92 25.49 -14.13
C LYS A 146 -4.51 25.07 -12.79
N PHE A 147 -4.61 23.77 -12.53
CA PHE A 147 -5.26 23.22 -11.35
C PHE A 147 -4.25 22.99 -10.23
N THR A 148 -4.77 22.92 -8.99
CA THR A 148 -3.94 22.63 -7.81
C THR A 148 -3.20 21.32 -7.97
N ILE A 149 -3.82 20.25 -8.45
CA ILE A 149 -3.13 19.00 -8.76
C ILE A 149 -3.03 18.89 -10.28
N GLN A 150 -1.82 18.76 -10.82
CA GLN A 150 -1.57 18.84 -12.27
C GLN A 150 -1.68 17.46 -12.93
N SER A 151 -2.79 16.78 -12.62
CA SER A 151 -3.10 15.42 -13.05
C SER A 151 -4.31 15.41 -13.99
N LEU A 152 -4.23 14.59 -15.05
CA LEU A 152 -5.38 14.34 -15.91
C LEU A 152 -6.50 13.61 -15.16
N TYR A 153 -6.17 12.71 -14.23
CA TYR A 153 -7.13 12.00 -13.37
C TYR A 153 -7.87 12.99 -12.46
N TYR A 154 -7.16 13.96 -11.88
CA TYR A 154 -7.77 15.01 -11.07
C TYR A 154 -8.76 15.87 -11.87
N VAL A 155 -8.37 16.32 -13.08
CA VAL A 155 -9.28 17.10 -13.94
C VAL A 155 -10.52 16.29 -14.34
N ASN A 156 -10.36 15.00 -14.63
CA ASN A 156 -11.49 14.12 -14.92
C ASN A 156 -12.43 13.99 -13.71
N TYR A 157 -11.88 13.83 -12.51
CA TYR A 157 -12.65 13.84 -11.28
C TYR A 157 -13.41 15.17 -11.10
N LEU A 158 -12.77 16.32 -11.32
CA LEU A 158 -13.42 17.64 -11.21
C LEU A 158 -14.60 17.79 -12.19
N VAL A 159 -14.47 17.28 -13.43
CA VAL A 159 -15.57 17.27 -14.40
C VAL A 159 -16.72 16.42 -13.88
N GLN A 160 -16.46 15.19 -13.44
CA GLN A 160 -17.50 14.31 -12.89
C GLN A 160 -18.16 14.92 -11.64
N LEU A 161 -17.37 15.57 -10.79
CA LEU A 161 -17.84 16.31 -9.62
C LEU A 161 -18.79 17.43 -10.02
N CYS A 162 -18.40 18.24 -10.99
CA CYS A 162 -19.24 19.33 -11.47
C CYS A 162 -20.53 18.84 -12.16
N GLN A 163 -20.49 17.67 -12.83
CA GLN A 163 -21.68 17.02 -13.38
C GLN A 163 -22.61 16.53 -12.26
N GLU A 164 -22.08 15.87 -11.23
CA GLU A 164 -22.85 15.36 -10.09
C GLU A 164 -23.48 16.51 -9.28
N LEU A 165 -22.75 17.62 -9.13
CA LEU A 165 -23.24 18.88 -8.55
C LEU A 165 -24.23 19.62 -9.48
N LYS A 166 -24.36 19.17 -10.73
CA LYS A 166 -25.20 19.75 -11.79
C LYS A 166 -24.84 21.19 -12.17
N ILE A 167 -23.58 21.60 -11.97
CA ILE A 167 -23.08 22.96 -12.27
C ILE A 167 -22.42 23.08 -13.64
N ILE A 168 -22.24 21.94 -14.33
CA ILE A 168 -21.96 21.88 -15.77
C ILE A 168 -22.93 20.93 -16.45
N LYS A 169 -23.08 21.12 -17.76
CA LYS A 169 -23.84 20.23 -18.64
C LYS A 169 -23.00 19.80 -19.83
N GLU A 170 -23.23 18.58 -20.28
CA GLU A 170 -22.68 18.08 -21.54
C GLU A 170 -23.43 18.71 -22.71
N ILE A 171 -22.69 19.13 -23.74
CA ILE A 171 -23.24 19.66 -24.99
C ILE A 171 -22.86 18.74 -26.13
N THR A 172 -23.80 18.51 -27.05
CA THR A 172 -23.60 17.61 -28.19
C THR A 172 -22.48 18.13 -29.09
N ALA A 173 -21.48 17.29 -29.35
CA ALA A 173 -20.41 17.57 -30.30
C ALA A 173 -20.01 16.28 -31.04
N ILE A 174 -19.55 16.42 -32.28
CA ILE A 174 -19.13 15.28 -33.10
C ILE A 174 -17.74 14.83 -32.64
N ASN A 175 -17.57 13.54 -32.32
CA ASN A 175 -16.31 12.89 -31.97
C ASN A 175 -15.55 13.46 -30.75
N CYS A 176 -16.21 14.26 -29.90
CA CYS A 176 -15.62 14.79 -28.67
C CYS A 176 -16.68 14.94 -27.58
N LYS A 177 -16.25 14.99 -26.32
CA LYS A 177 -17.11 15.39 -25.21
C LYS A 177 -16.87 16.86 -24.89
N CYS A 178 -17.95 17.62 -24.81
CA CYS A 178 -17.89 19.04 -24.56
C CYS A 178 -18.75 19.38 -23.34
N PHE A 179 -18.22 20.22 -22.45
CA PHE A 179 -18.97 20.66 -21.28
C PHE A 179 -19.05 22.18 -21.24
N GLN A 180 -20.17 22.68 -20.74
CA GLN A 180 -20.43 24.09 -20.57
C GLN A 180 -20.97 24.37 -19.16
N LYS A 181 -20.64 25.54 -18.63
CA LYS A 181 -21.18 26.06 -17.37
C LYS A 181 -22.72 26.08 -17.38
N ASP A 182 -23.32 25.50 -16.36
CA ASP A 182 -24.77 25.57 -16.14
C ASP A 182 -25.16 26.83 -15.36
N GLN A 183 -26.43 27.23 -15.41
CA GLN A 183 -26.94 28.38 -14.66
C GLN A 183 -26.88 28.15 -13.14
N SER A 184 -27.03 26.90 -12.70
CA SER A 184 -26.98 26.48 -11.31
C SER A 184 -25.62 26.74 -10.62
N TYR A 185 -24.54 26.98 -11.38
CA TYR A 185 -23.25 27.36 -10.80
C TYR A 185 -23.33 28.65 -9.97
N THR A 186 -24.20 29.59 -10.34
CA THR A 186 -24.40 30.83 -9.58
C THR A 186 -24.88 30.53 -8.16
N ASP A 187 -25.84 29.61 -8.03
CA ASP A 187 -26.38 29.18 -6.74
C ASP A 187 -25.33 28.44 -5.92
N PHE A 188 -24.56 27.55 -6.56
CA PHE A 188 -23.44 26.87 -5.91
C PHE A 188 -22.39 27.86 -5.40
N LYS A 189 -22.03 28.86 -6.21
CA LYS A 189 -21.03 29.88 -5.88
C LYS A 189 -21.44 30.73 -4.67
N ALA A 190 -22.75 30.98 -4.51
CA ALA A 190 -23.30 31.75 -3.39
C ALA A 190 -23.28 31.02 -2.03
N LEU A 191 -23.04 29.70 -2.02
CA LEU A 191 -22.91 28.93 -0.78
C LEU A 191 -21.66 29.31 0.02
N SER A 192 -21.71 29.14 1.34
CA SER A 192 -20.51 29.18 2.18
C SER A 192 -19.55 28.05 1.83
N ASN A 193 -18.26 28.21 2.13
CA ASN A 193 -17.25 27.19 1.81
C ASN A 193 -17.55 25.85 2.49
N LYS A 194 -17.97 25.87 3.76
CA LYS A 194 -18.43 24.67 4.47
C LYS A 194 -19.61 23.98 3.76
N ALA A 195 -20.59 24.74 3.28
CA ALA A 195 -21.73 24.17 2.56
C ALA A 195 -21.33 23.60 1.19
N LYS A 196 -20.39 24.26 0.48
CA LYS A 196 -19.80 23.73 -0.76
C LYS A 196 -19.08 22.42 -0.51
N LEU A 197 -18.20 22.38 0.50
CA LEU A 197 -17.40 21.21 0.82
C LEU A 197 -18.28 20.01 1.22
N ASN A 198 -19.33 20.24 2.01
CA ASN A 198 -20.31 19.19 2.30
C ASN A 198 -20.94 18.63 1.02
N LYS A 199 -21.45 19.48 0.13
CA LYS A 199 -22.03 19.03 -1.15
C LYS A 199 -21.01 18.26 -2.01
N ILE A 200 -19.77 18.73 -2.06
CA ILE A 200 -18.67 18.07 -2.76
C ILE A 200 -18.43 16.67 -2.18
N PHE A 201 -18.40 16.53 -0.85
CA PHE A 201 -18.21 15.24 -0.19
C PHE A 201 -19.36 14.26 -0.52
N TYR A 202 -20.63 14.70 -0.42
CA TYR A 202 -21.79 13.88 -0.80
C TYR A 202 -21.75 13.42 -2.27
N ALA A 203 -21.35 14.33 -3.18
CA ALA A 203 -21.22 14.04 -4.60
C ALA A 203 -20.06 13.05 -4.87
N THR A 204 -18.95 13.20 -4.15
CA THR A 204 -17.78 12.33 -4.29
C THR A 204 -18.07 10.88 -3.93
N ILE A 205 -18.87 10.65 -2.87
CA ILE A 205 -19.35 9.29 -2.52
C ILE A 205 -20.13 8.67 -3.68
N ASN A 206 -21.02 9.45 -4.32
CA ASN A 206 -21.79 8.96 -5.47
C ASN A 206 -20.90 8.66 -6.67
N ILE A 207 -19.91 9.51 -6.94
CA ILE A 207 -18.97 9.34 -8.05
C ILE A 207 -18.14 8.08 -7.86
N SER A 208 -17.56 7.90 -6.67
CA SER A 208 -16.77 6.71 -6.31
C SER A 208 -17.60 5.44 -6.50
N MET A 209 -18.82 5.41 -5.95
CA MET A 209 -19.75 4.29 -6.11
C MET A 209 -20.09 4.00 -7.58
N LYS A 210 -20.38 5.04 -8.38
CA LYS A 210 -20.72 4.90 -9.80
C LYS A 210 -19.54 4.36 -10.60
N ASN A 211 -18.34 4.87 -10.36
CA ASN A 211 -17.15 4.48 -11.09
C ASN A 211 -16.73 3.05 -10.75
N ILE A 212 -16.76 2.67 -9.47
CA ILE A 212 -16.51 1.28 -9.04
C ILE A 212 -17.51 0.33 -9.71
N ASN A 213 -18.80 0.70 -9.74
CA ASN A 213 -19.84 -0.11 -10.38
C ASN A 213 -19.75 -0.22 -11.91
N ASN A 214 -18.90 0.59 -12.55
CA ASN A 214 -18.66 0.57 -13.99
C ASN A 214 -17.36 -0.16 -14.36
N ILE A 215 -16.63 -0.70 -13.39
CA ILE A 215 -15.45 -1.55 -13.66
C ILE A 215 -15.93 -2.85 -14.31
N ASN A 216 -15.24 -3.29 -15.36
CA ASN A 216 -15.68 -4.39 -16.23
C ASN A 216 -15.97 -5.70 -15.48
N ASN A 217 -15.13 -6.04 -14.49
CA ASN A 217 -15.22 -7.31 -13.77
C ASN A 217 -16.16 -7.27 -12.55
N VAL A 218 -16.80 -6.13 -12.26
CA VAL A 218 -17.74 -6.00 -11.15
C VAL A 218 -19.06 -6.68 -11.50
N GLN A 219 -19.41 -7.73 -10.75
CA GLN A 219 -20.59 -8.55 -10.99
C GLN A 219 -21.74 -8.15 -10.06
N LYS A 220 -21.42 -7.82 -8.80
CA LYS A 220 -22.38 -7.29 -7.83
C LYS A 220 -22.06 -5.83 -7.56
N LYS A 221 -23.07 -4.96 -7.67
CA LYS A 221 -22.88 -3.52 -7.49
C LYS A 221 -22.62 -3.14 -6.04
N ALA A 222 -21.58 -2.34 -5.82
CA ALA A 222 -21.32 -1.61 -4.59
C ALA A 222 -22.50 -0.67 -4.26
N THR A 223 -22.85 -0.64 -2.98
CA THR A 223 -23.88 0.23 -2.41
C THR A 223 -23.23 1.48 -1.82
N ARG A 224 -24.03 2.54 -1.67
CA ARG A 224 -23.60 3.77 -1.00
C ARG A 224 -23.12 3.49 0.43
N LYS A 225 -23.78 2.57 1.12
CA LYS A 225 -23.45 2.18 2.50
C LYS A 225 -22.04 1.59 2.58
N GLN A 226 -21.70 0.67 1.68
CA GLN A 226 -20.35 0.10 1.61
C GLN A 226 -19.30 1.18 1.37
N ILE A 227 -19.53 2.14 0.46
CA ILE A 227 -18.57 3.25 0.25
C ILE A 227 -18.41 4.13 1.50
N ILE A 228 -19.49 4.34 2.26
CA ILE A 228 -19.43 5.11 3.52
C ILE A 228 -18.69 4.32 4.61
N GLU A 229 -18.81 3.00 4.67
CA GLU A 229 -18.11 2.17 5.65
C GLU A 229 -16.58 2.26 5.52
N PHE A 230 -16.06 2.50 4.30
CA PHE A 230 -14.64 2.79 4.07
C PHE A 230 -14.23 4.20 4.52
N LEU A 231 -15.14 5.12 4.79
CA LEU A 231 -14.82 6.46 5.32
C LEU A 231 -14.69 6.43 6.85
N ASN A 232 -13.78 5.61 7.36
CA ASN A 232 -13.59 5.36 8.79
C ASN A 232 -12.11 5.19 9.17
N ASN A 233 -11.81 5.12 10.46
CA ASN A 233 -10.50 4.73 10.98
C ASN A 233 -10.32 3.20 10.99
N ASP A 234 -9.08 2.74 11.12
CA ASP A 234 -8.72 1.31 11.28
C ASP A 234 -9.39 0.46 10.18
N ILE A 235 -9.30 0.94 8.93
CA ILE A 235 -9.59 0.16 7.73
C ILE A 235 -8.32 -0.59 7.36
N LYS A 236 -8.46 -1.88 7.05
CA LYS A 236 -7.34 -2.79 6.79
C LYS A 236 -7.51 -3.52 5.47
N GLU A 237 -6.44 -4.16 5.01
CA GLU A 237 -6.41 -5.00 3.81
C GLU A 237 -7.57 -6.02 3.80
N ASP A 238 -7.86 -6.68 4.93
CA ASP A 238 -8.98 -7.62 5.07
C ASP A 238 -10.37 -7.01 4.82
N ASP A 239 -10.54 -5.70 5.06
CA ASP A 239 -11.79 -5.00 4.73
C ASP A 239 -11.91 -4.79 3.21
N PHE A 240 -10.80 -4.48 2.51
CA PHE A 240 -10.76 -4.39 1.05
C PHE A 240 -10.98 -5.75 0.40
N ASN A 241 -10.29 -6.79 0.89
CA ASN A 241 -10.40 -8.16 0.38
C ASN A 241 -11.86 -8.61 0.40
N ARG A 242 -12.54 -8.43 1.54
CA ARG A 242 -13.96 -8.77 1.69
C ARG A 242 -14.87 -7.95 0.78
N PHE A 243 -14.57 -6.65 0.60
CA PHE A 243 -15.34 -5.82 -0.31
C PHE A 243 -15.20 -6.31 -1.76
N ILE A 244 -13.98 -6.64 -2.20
CA ILE A 244 -13.71 -7.19 -3.53
C ILE A 244 -14.40 -8.54 -3.73
N ASP A 245 -14.34 -9.44 -2.73
CA ASP A 245 -15.04 -10.73 -2.74
C ASP A 245 -16.55 -10.55 -2.97
N GLU A 246 -17.14 -9.54 -2.32
CA GLU A 246 -18.55 -9.23 -2.50
C GLU A 246 -18.86 -8.71 -3.91
N LEU A 247 -17.94 -7.99 -4.55
CA LEU A 247 -18.11 -7.48 -5.92
C LEU A 247 -17.92 -8.58 -6.98
N ILE A 248 -17.11 -9.60 -6.71
CA ILE A 248 -16.80 -10.71 -7.64
C ILE A 248 -17.09 -12.09 -6.99
N PRO A 249 -18.34 -12.43 -6.65
CA PRO A 249 -18.67 -13.64 -5.92
C PRO A 249 -18.36 -14.96 -6.66
N PHE A 250 -18.19 -14.93 -8.00
CA PHE A 250 -17.83 -16.11 -8.79
C PHE A 250 -16.32 -16.25 -9.00
N ALA A 251 -15.49 -15.47 -8.32
CA ALA A 251 -14.08 -15.42 -8.66
C ALA A 251 -13.34 -16.73 -8.47
N ASN A 252 -13.69 -17.42 -7.40
CA ASN A 252 -13.11 -18.73 -7.09
C ASN A 252 -13.55 -19.80 -8.08
N ASN A 253 -14.80 -19.73 -8.56
CA ASN A 253 -15.31 -20.63 -9.59
C ASN A 253 -14.57 -20.44 -10.93
N PHE A 254 -14.24 -19.20 -11.31
CA PHE A 254 -13.42 -18.96 -12.50
C PHE A 254 -12.02 -19.57 -12.36
N ILE A 255 -11.37 -19.35 -11.22
CA ILE A 255 -10.03 -19.87 -10.95
C ILE A 255 -10.02 -21.40 -10.79
N GLU A 256 -11.07 -22.01 -10.25
CA GLU A 256 -11.26 -23.48 -10.21
C GLU A 256 -11.33 -24.08 -11.62
N ASN A 257 -11.92 -23.35 -12.58
CA ASN A 257 -12.10 -23.82 -13.95
C ASN A 257 -11.08 -23.25 -14.95
N ILE A 258 -9.98 -22.64 -14.48
CA ILE A 258 -9.01 -21.94 -15.33
C ILE A 258 -8.41 -22.83 -16.44
N ASP A 259 -8.25 -24.13 -16.18
CA ASP A 259 -7.77 -25.15 -17.14
C ASP A 259 -8.69 -25.28 -18.37
N GLN A 260 -9.94 -24.81 -18.29
CA GLN A 260 -10.90 -24.77 -19.40
C GLN A 260 -10.72 -23.52 -20.27
N PHE A 261 -10.12 -22.46 -19.74
CA PHE A 261 -9.99 -21.15 -20.39
C PHE A 261 -8.59 -20.91 -20.97
N THR A 262 -7.55 -21.55 -20.44
CA THR A 262 -6.19 -21.48 -20.99
C THR A 262 -5.50 -22.84 -20.93
N LYS A 263 -4.60 -23.07 -21.89
CA LYS A 263 -3.68 -24.22 -21.94
C LYS A 263 -2.23 -23.82 -21.71
N ASP A 264 -1.99 -22.54 -21.40
CA ASP A 264 -0.66 -22.03 -21.12
C ASP A 264 -0.18 -22.56 -19.76
N LYS A 265 0.87 -23.40 -19.79
CA LYS A 265 1.39 -24.05 -18.59
C LYS A 265 1.91 -23.06 -17.56
N ASN A 266 2.50 -21.95 -17.98
CA ASN A 266 3.07 -20.97 -17.07
C ASN A 266 1.97 -20.23 -16.29
N ILE A 267 0.87 -19.88 -16.96
CA ILE A 267 -0.31 -19.26 -16.32
C ILE A 267 -0.95 -20.23 -15.34
N LEU A 268 -1.09 -21.50 -15.72
CA LEU A 268 -1.70 -22.54 -14.87
C LEU A 268 -0.83 -22.84 -13.64
N GLU A 269 0.50 -22.89 -13.79
CA GLU A 269 1.43 -23.07 -12.67
C GLU A 269 1.42 -21.87 -11.72
N THR A 270 1.39 -20.65 -12.25
CA THR A 270 1.30 -19.41 -11.45
C THR A 270 0.02 -19.37 -10.62
N ILE A 271 -1.12 -19.74 -11.21
CA ILE A 271 -2.41 -19.76 -10.50
C ILE A 271 -2.47 -20.90 -9.48
N LYS A 272 -1.86 -22.06 -9.76
CA LYS A 272 -1.72 -23.14 -8.77
C LYS A 272 -0.86 -22.72 -7.59
N PHE A 273 0.23 -22.00 -7.84
CA PHE A 273 1.08 -21.44 -6.79
C PHE A 273 0.31 -20.41 -5.96
N ALA A 274 -0.38 -19.46 -6.59
CA ALA A 274 -1.21 -18.49 -5.89
C ALA A 274 -2.36 -19.14 -5.09
N LYS A 275 -2.93 -20.26 -5.56
CA LYS A 275 -3.91 -21.06 -4.80
C LYS A 275 -3.34 -21.62 -3.51
N ILE A 276 -2.08 -22.06 -3.52
CA ILE A 276 -1.41 -22.63 -2.34
C ILE A 276 -1.19 -21.52 -1.30
N LEU A 277 -0.70 -20.35 -1.74
CA LEU A 277 -0.42 -19.22 -0.87
C LEU A 277 -1.68 -18.54 -0.30
N MET A 278 -2.70 -18.36 -1.14
CA MET A 278 -3.85 -17.50 -0.82
C MET A 278 -5.14 -18.28 -0.53
N GLY A 279 -5.12 -19.61 -0.69
CA GLY A 279 -6.29 -20.46 -0.52
C GLY A 279 -7.48 -20.01 -1.38
N ASP A 280 -8.65 -19.92 -0.75
CA ASP A 280 -9.89 -19.48 -1.41
C ASP A 280 -9.86 -18.01 -1.86
N ASN A 281 -8.85 -17.20 -1.52
CA ASN A 281 -8.81 -15.78 -1.90
C ASN A 281 -8.13 -15.54 -3.27
N VAL A 282 -7.56 -16.57 -3.89
CA VAL A 282 -6.83 -16.44 -5.17
C VAL A 282 -7.69 -15.84 -6.28
N GLY A 283 -8.99 -16.14 -6.31
CA GLY A 283 -9.93 -15.61 -7.30
C GLY A 283 -10.06 -14.11 -7.18
N ALA A 284 -10.27 -13.63 -5.97
CA ALA A 284 -10.37 -12.22 -5.67
C ALA A 284 -9.03 -11.50 -5.83
N PHE A 285 -7.90 -12.14 -5.58
CA PHE A 285 -6.59 -11.53 -5.85
C PHE A 285 -6.35 -11.34 -7.35
N VAL A 286 -6.47 -12.42 -8.14
CA VAL A 286 -6.19 -12.40 -9.59
C VAL A 286 -7.20 -11.51 -10.33
N MET A 287 -8.49 -11.63 -10.02
CA MET A 287 -9.52 -10.85 -10.72
C MET A 287 -9.83 -9.49 -10.06
N GLY A 288 -9.45 -9.31 -8.80
CA GLY A 288 -9.62 -8.06 -8.07
C GLY A 288 -8.48 -7.07 -8.29
N THR A 289 -7.37 -7.45 -8.94
CA THR A 289 -6.27 -6.51 -9.27
C THR A 289 -6.79 -5.29 -10.03
N GLU A 290 -7.65 -5.49 -11.04
CA GLU A 290 -8.30 -4.39 -11.75
C GLU A 290 -9.18 -3.54 -10.83
N ILE A 291 -9.93 -4.18 -9.94
CA ILE A 291 -10.76 -3.48 -8.95
C ILE A 291 -9.91 -2.65 -8.00
N ARG A 292 -8.79 -3.16 -7.49
CA ARG A 292 -7.88 -2.45 -6.58
C ARG A 292 -7.31 -1.19 -7.21
N VAL A 293 -6.79 -1.30 -8.44
CA VAL A 293 -6.26 -0.15 -9.20
C VAL A 293 -7.34 0.91 -9.39
N TYR A 294 -8.54 0.52 -9.82
CA TYR A 294 -9.63 1.49 -10.00
C TYR A 294 -10.22 1.99 -8.68
N PHE A 295 -10.16 1.19 -7.61
CA PHE A 295 -10.54 1.63 -6.28
C PHE A 295 -9.58 2.73 -5.80
N ASP A 296 -8.27 2.59 -6.02
CA ASP A 296 -7.33 3.67 -5.72
C ASP A 296 -7.63 4.93 -6.56
N ILE A 297 -7.81 4.77 -7.89
CA ILE A 297 -8.14 5.89 -8.78
C ILE A 297 -9.40 6.64 -8.34
N TYR A 298 -10.46 5.93 -7.99
CA TYR A 298 -11.81 6.51 -7.82
C TYR A 298 -12.21 6.74 -6.36
N PHE A 299 -11.57 6.08 -5.40
CA PHE A 299 -11.86 6.22 -3.97
C PHE A 299 -10.62 6.70 -3.22
N THR A 300 -9.55 5.91 -3.12
CA THR A 300 -8.44 6.19 -2.21
C THR A 300 -7.77 7.51 -2.55
N THR A 301 -7.28 7.69 -3.77
CA THR A 301 -6.67 8.94 -4.25
C THR A 301 -7.62 10.14 -4.10
N VAL A 302 -8.92 9.95 -4.36
CA VAL A 302 -9.91 11.03 -4.31
C VAL A 302 -10.16 11.49 -2.87
N PHE A 303 -10.39 10.57 -1.95
CA PHE A 303 -10.64 10.91 -0.55
C PHE A 303 -9.35 11.25 0.20
N SER A 304 -8.17 10.78 -0.23
CA SER A 304 -6.88 11.13 0.37
C SER A 304 -6.27 12.39 -0.22
N TYR A 305 -5.67 12.29 -1.41
CA TYR A 305 -4.85 13.36 -1.99
C TYR A 305 -5.67 14.54 -2.51
N TYR A 306 -6.87 14.30 -3.04
CA TYR A 306 -7.69 15.37 -3.62
C TYR A 306 -8.51 16.14 -2.56
N LEU A 307 -8.98 15.45 -1.52
CA LEU A 307 -9.86 16.01 -0.48
C LEU A 307 -9.25 16.05 0.92
N GLY A 308 -8.15 15.35 1.17
CA GLY A 308 -7.48 15.33 2.48
C GLY A 308 -8.29 14.65 3.59
N ILE A 309 -9.19 13.72 3.26
CA ILE A 309 -10.10 13.06 4.20
C ILE A 309 -9.48 11.80 4.77
N LEU A 310 -8.78 11.03 3.95
CA LEU A 310 -8.09 9.80 4.35
C LEU A 310 -6.58 10.00 4.42
N SER A 311 -5.92 9.25 5.30
CA SER A 311 -4.47 9.07 5.38
C SER A 311 -4.17 7.60 5.12
N PRO A 312 -4.03 7.20 3.84
CA PRO A 312 -3.76 5.82 3.47
C PRO A 312 -2.30 5.44 3.65
N THR A 313 -2.05 4.14 3.72
CA THR A 313 -0.72 3.53 3.72
C THR A 313 -0.63 2.54 2.56
N TYR A 314 0.31 2.78 1.64
CA TYR A 314 0.66 1.83 0.58
C TYR A 314 1.80 0.93 1.03
N LEU A 315 1.78 -0.32 0.56
CA LEU A 315 2.81 -1.30 0.85
C LEU A 315 4.14 -0.96 0.16
N GLY A 316 5.22 -1.27 0.86
CA GLY A 316 6.55 -1.34 0.31
C GLY A 316 7.28 0.00 0.26
N THR A 317 8.60 -0.12 0.14
CA THR A 317 9.49 1.02 -0.08
C THR A 317 9.27 1.57 -1.48
N PHE A 318 8.97 2.87 -1.57
CA PHE A 318 8.76 3.53 -2.84
C PHE A 318 10.08 3.80 -3.60
N LEU A 319 10.14 3.34 -4.86
CA LEU A 319 11.23 3.58 -5.79
C LEU A 319 10.70 4.20 -7.10
N ILE A 320 11.23 5.37 -7.48
CA ILE A 320 10.81 6.06 -8.73
C ILE A 320 11.22 5.24 -9.96
N GLU A 321 12.37 4.58 -9.87
CA GLU A 321 12.94 3.79 -10.96
C GLU A 321 12.02 2.61 -11.35
N GLU A 322 11.38 1.95 -10.38
CA GLU A 322 10.41 0.86 -10.65
C GLU A 322 9.23 1.34 -11.48
N ILE A 323 8.66 2.49 -11.13
CA ILE A 323 7.57 3.10 -11.88
C ILE A 323 8.01 3.39 -13.32
N ILE A 324 9.20 3.96 -13.49
CA ILE A 324 9.74 4.29 -14.83
C ILE A 324 9.92 3.03 -15.67
N TYR A 325 10.46 1.94 -15.11
CA TYR A 325 10.59 0.68 -15.84
C TYR A 325 9.24 0.08 -16.21
N GLY A 326 8.31 0.01 -15.26
CA GLY A 326 6.98 -0.52 -15.50
C GLY A 326 6.23 0.25 -16.59
N LEU A 327 6.37 1.58 -16.63
CA LEU A 327 5.81 2.41 -17.68
C LEU A 327 6.44 2.21 -19.06
N LYS A 328 7.74 1.87 -19.13
CA LYS A 328 8.42 1.58 -20.40
C LYS A 328 7.93 0.28 -21.03
N GLY A 329 7.62 -0.73 -20.22
CA GLY A 329 7.06 -2.02 -20.66
C GLY A 329 5.55 -2.00 -20.93
N SER A 330 4.84 -0.94 -20.51
CA SER A 330 3.38 -0.87 -20.60
C SER A 330 2.88 -0.37 -21.96
N ASN A 331 2.03 -1.15 -22.61
CA ASN A 331 1.40 -0.82 -23.89
C ASN A 331 -0.05 -0.35 -23.72
N GLY A 332 -0.77 -0.88 -22.72
CA GLY A 332 -2.18 -0.57 -22.43
C GLY A 332 -2.41 0.61 -21.49
N PHE A 333 -3.63 1.14 -21.48
CA PHE A 333 -4.05 2.16 -20.51
C PHE A 333 -4.03 1.61 -19.08
N PHE A 334 -4.62 0.43 -18.87
CA PHE A 334 -4.69 -0.20 -17.56
C PHE A 334 -3.29 -0.51 -17.02
N GLU A 335 -2.41 -1.10 -17.84
CA GLU A 335 -1.01 -1.39 -17.45
C GLU A 335 -0.29 -0.13 -16.97
N LYS A 336 -0.44 1.00 -17.69
CA LYS A 336 0.15 2.28 -17.25
C LYS A 336 -0.45 2.78 -15.94
N ALA A 337 -1.77 2.64 -15.78
CA ALA A 337 -2.44 3.03 -14.55
C ALA A 337 -1.98 2.17 -13.37
N ALA A 338 -1.88 0.85 -13.55
CA ALA A 338 -1.44 -0.09 -12.51
C ALA A 338 0.01 0.13 -12.03
N ASN A 339 0.83 0.87 -12.78
CA ASN A 339 2.17 1.26 -12.33
C ASN A 339 2.20 2.50 -11.42
N VAL A 340 1.12 3.28 -11.41
CA VAL A 340 1.05 4.55 -10.67
C VAL A 340 -0.17 4.64 -9.77
N PHE A 341 -0.96 3.57 -9.66
CA PHE A 341 -2.08 3.42 -8.75
C PHE A 341 -2.00 2.01 -8.18
N ASN A 342 -1.95 1.92 -6.85
CA ASN A 342 -1.61 0.72 -6.12
C ASN A 342 -2.68 0.40 -5.09
N ASP A 343 -2.65 -0.84 -4.61
CA ASP A 343 -3.50 -1.26 -3.51
C ASP A 343 -3.06 -0.61 -2.19
N GLU A 344 -4.02 -0.16 -1.40
CA GLU A 344 -3.76 0.35 -0.06
C GLU A 344 -3.85 -0.77 0.97
N LEU A 345 -2.91 -0.82 1.92
CA LEU A 345 -2.96 -1.78 3.02
C LEU A 345 -4.02 -1.43 4.07
N GLY A 346 -4.42 -0.17 4.09
CA GLY A 346 -5.26 0.38 5.13
C GLY A 346 -5.13 1.88 5.23
N HIS A 347 -6.05 2.47 5.98
CA HIS A 347 -6.09 3.92 6.19
C HIS A 347 -6.80 4.31 7.47
N ASN A 348 -6.54 5.55 7.85
CA ASN A 348 -7.25 6.26 8.90
C ASN A 348 -7.85 7.57 8.36
N LEU A 349 -8.79 8.16 9.11
CA LEU A 349 -9.28 9.51 8.84
C LEU A 349 -8.23 10.53 9.26
N THR A 350 -8.10 11.60 8.48
CA THR A 350 -7.40 12.80 8.92
C THR A 350 -8.27 13.58 9.92
N LYS A 351 -7.72 14.61 10.59
CA LYS A 351 -8.51 15.48 11.47
C LYS A 351 -9.63 16.21 10.73
N LEU A 352 -9.39 16.64 9.47
CA LEU A 352 -10.45 17.17 8.59
C LEU A 352 -11.48 16.08 8.24
N GLY A 353 -11.00 14.88 7.90
CA GLY A 353 -11.84 13.76 7.51
C GLY A 353 -12.82 13.35 8.60
N SER A 354 -12.37 13.27 9.86
CA SER A 354 -13.25 12.98 11.00
C SER A 354 -14.41 13.98 11.08
N LYS A 355 -14.15 15.28 10.89
CA LYS A 355 -15.19 16.32 10.93
C LYS A 355 -16.18 16.23 9.77
N LEU A 356 -15.73 15.83 8.59
CA LEU A 356 -16.61 15.64 7.44
C LEU A 356 -17.45 14.37 7.55
N VAL A 357 -16.94 13.31 8.18
CA VAL A 357 -17.66 12.05 8.38
C VAL A 357 -18.70 12.15 9.51
N GLU A 358 -18.42 12.95 10.55
CA GLU A 358 -19.35 13.18 11.68
C GLU A 358 -20.79 13.55 11.24
N VAL A 359 -20.94 14.23 10.10
CA VAL A 359 -22.27 14.65 9.57
C VAL A 359 -23.18 13.49 9.18
N TYR A 360 -22.64 12.27 9.02
CA TYR A 360 -23.42 11.07 8.72
C TYR A 360 -23.90 10.35 9.99
N GLY A 361 -23.44 10.77 11.17
CA GLY A 361 -23.83 10.17 12.44
C GLY A 361 -23.36 8.71 12.63
N GLU A 362 -22.43 8.24 11.80
CA GLU A 362 -21.82 6.92 11.98
C GLU A 362 -20.82 6.94 13.13
N LYS A 363 -20.71 5.81 13.83
CA LYS A 363 -19.70 5.65 14.88
C LYS A 363 -18.32 5.52 14.21
N ILE A 364 -17.53 6.58 14.30
CA ILE A 364 -16.13 6.56 13.90
C ILE A 364 -15.37 5.59 14.84
N LYS A 365 -14.65 4.62 14.27
CA LYS A 365 -13.78 3.70 15.00
C LYS A 365 -12.64 4.49 15.66
N ASP A 366 -12.11 3.98 16.77
CA ASP A 366 -10.94 4.58 17.40
C ASP A 366 -9.72 4.44 16.47
N ASN A 367 -8.95 5.52 16.32
CA ASN A 367 -7.71 5.46 15.57
C ASN A 367 -6.61 4.87 16.47
N LYS A 368 -6.21 3.63 16.19
CA LYS A 368 -5.19 2.89 16.96
C LYS A 368 -3.77 3.41 16.75
N GLU A 369 -3.58 4.29 15.77
CA GLU A 369 -2.28 4.84 15.35
C GLU A 369 -2.10 6.30 15.83
N GLU A 370 -2.93 6.82 16.74
CA GLU A 370 -2.90 8.22 17.19
C GLU A 370 -1.71 8.58 18.11
N ASN A 371 -0.94 7.60 18.60
CA ASN A 371 0.13 7.82 19.57
C ASN A 371 1.49 8.10 18.91
N PHE A 372 1.56 9.15 18.09
CA PHE A 372 2.83 9.61 17.54
C PHE A 372 3.63 10.41 18.58
N ASP A 373 4.87 10.00 18.85
CA ASP A 373 5.82 10.80 19.66
C ASP A 373 6.83 11.50 18.74
N ILE A 374 6.83 12.83 18.77
CA ILE A 374 7.71 13.66 17.93
C ILE A 374 9.20 13.44 18.23
N ASN A 375 9.53 12.97 19.43
CA ASN A 375 10.91 12.62 19.78
C ASN A 375 11.44 11.45 18.93
N ASN A 376 10.56 10.66 18.30
CA ASN A 376 10.94 9.56 17.43
C ASN A 376 11.09 9.97 15.95
N VAL A 377 10.76 11.20 15.54
CA VAL A 377 10.85 11.65 14.13
C VAL A 377 12.23 11.40 13.56
N GLU A 378 13.29 11.83 14.26
CA GLU A 378 14.67 11.67 13.80
C GLU A 378 15.03 10.18 13.63
N LYS A 379 14.58 9.33 14.56
CA LYS A 379 14.79 7.89 14.49
C LYS A 379 14.10 7.30 13.26
N PHE A 380 12.84 7.67 13.00
CA PHE A 380 12.07 7.16 11.86
C PHE A 380 12.69 7.59 10.53
N VAL A 381 13.07 8.86 10.38
CA VAL A 381 13.72 9.36 9.16
C VAL A 381 15.05 8.63 8.90
N LYS A 382 15.88 8.44 9.92
CA LYS A 382 17.14 7.68 9.78
C LYS A 382 16.91 6.21 9.42
N GLN A 383 15.93 5.57 10.05
CA GLN A 383 15.59 4.17 9.76
C GLN A 383 15.10 4.03 8.32
N ALA A 384 14.18 4.89 7.88
CA ALA A 384 13.66 4.90 6.52
C ALA A 384 14.76 5.02 5.46
N LYS A 385 15.75 5.91 5.68
CA LYS A 385 16.89 6.06 4.77
C LYS A 385 17.74 4.79 4.68
N ASN A 386 18.00 4.14 5.82
CA ASN A 386 18.76 2.90 5.86
C ASN A 386 18.01 1.78 5.13
N GLU A 387 16.73 1.59 5.43
CA GLU A 387 15.89 0.56 4.77
C GLU A 387 15.80 0.80 3.26
N LYS A 388 15.55 2.05 2.83
CA LYS A 388 15.52 2.39 1.41
C LYS A 388 16.85 2.11 0.71
N LYS A 389 17.98 2.40 1.37
CA LYS A 389 19.31 2.08 0.85
C LYS A 389 19.49 0.57 0.69
N GLU A 390 19.11 -0.22 1.68
CA GLU A 390 19.18 -1.69 1.60
C GLU A 390 18.30 -2.25 0.48
N VAL A 391 17.09 -1.73 0.31
CA VAL A 391 16.18 -2.10 -0.79
C VAL A 391 16.82 -1.76 -2.13
N LEU A 392 17.41 -0.57 -2.28
CA LEU A 392 18.06 -0.15 -3.53
C LEU A 392 19.32 -0.97 -3.85
N GLU A 393 20.12 -1.33 -2.84
CA GLU A 393 21.27 -2.23 -3.02
C GLU A 393 20.84 -3.61 -3.50
N ARG A 394 19.75 -4.15 -2.93
CA ARG A 394 19.15 -5.40 -3.40
C ARG A 394 18.64 -5.25 -4.83
N TYR A 395 17.90 -4.18 -5.13
CA TYR A 395 17.39 -3.86 -6.47
C TYR A 395 18.48 -3.85 -7.52
N ASN A 396 19.56 -3.12 -7.27
CA ASN A 396 20.67 -3.03 -8.21
C ASN A 396 21.37 -4.39 -8.41
N LYS A 397 21.56 -5.16 -7.34
CA LYS A 397 22.13 -6.51 -7.44
C LYS A 397 21.25 -7.44 -8.28
N CYS A 398 19.93 -7.39 -8.11
CA CYS A 398 18.99 -8.15 -8.93
C CYS A 398 19.12 -7.77 -10.41
N ARG A 399 19.18 -6.47 -10.70
CA ARG A 399 19.36 -5.98 -12.07
C ARG A 399 20.68 -6.45 -12.70
N GLU A 400 21.78 -6.40 -11.95
CA GLU A 400 23.08 -6.89 -12.42
C GLU A 400 23.08 -8.39 -12.73
N LEU A 401 22.36 -9.19 -11.93
CA LEU A 401 22.30 -10.65 -12.09
C LEU A 401 21.40 -11.09 -13.25
N TYR A 402 20.28 -10.39 -13.49
CA TYR A 402 19.25 -10.85 -14.42
C TYR A 402 19.10 -9.99 -15.70
N GLY A 403 19.81 -8.86 -15.80
CA GLY A 403 19.75 -7.94 -16.95
C GLY A 403 18.43 -7.15 -17.07
N ASP A 404 18.35 -6.15 -17.94
CA ASP A 404 17.20 -5.20 -18.09
C ASP A 404 15.90 -5.81 -18.68
N ASP A 405 15.70 -7.13 -18.59
CA ASP A 405 14.54 -7.81 -19.19
C ASP A 405 13.23 -7.44 -18.44
N GLU A 406 12.10 -7.32 -19.16
CA GLU A 406 10.79 -6.78 -18.69
C GLU A 406 10.24 -7.45 -17.42
N ASN A 407 10.79 -8.60 -17.05
CA ASN A 407 10.45 -9.37 -15.86
C ASN A 407 11.16 -8.94 -14.57
N ILE A 408 12.02 -7.91 -14.57
CA ILE A 408 12.71 -7.47 -13.34
C ILE A 408 11.72 -7.12 -12.23
N ILE A 409 10.58 -6.47 -12.47
CA ILE A 409 9.66 -6.07 -11.38
C ILE A 409 8.88 -7.26 -10.83
N HIS A 410 8.45 -8.18 -11.70
CA HIS A 410 7.84 -9.45 -11.26
C HIS A 410 8.87 -10.31 -10.52
N LYS A 411 10.12 -10.31 -11.00
CA LYS A 411 11.24 -10.95 -10.32
C LYS A 411 11.74 -10.18 -9.10
N PHE A 412 11.53 -8.87 -8.98
CA PHE A 412 12.01 -8.05 -7.87
C PHE A 412 10.99 -8.02 -6.74
N MET A 413 9.69 -8.05 -7.06
CA MET A 413 8.65 -8.48 -6.12
C MET A 413 8.90 -9.92 -5.70
N ASN A 414 9.27 -10.81 -6.63
CA ASN A 414 9.78 -12.13 -6.28
C ASN A 414 11.17 -12.10 -5.65
N ILE A 415 11.96 -11.02 -5.51
CA ILE A 415 13.29 -11.02 -4.85
C ILE A 415 13.28 -10.29 -3.50
N ILE A 416 12.35 -9.36 -3.32
CA ILE A 416 11.86 -8.99 -2.00
C ILE A 416 11.25 -10.24 -1.36
N ASN A 417 10.58 -11.08 -2.16
CA ASN A 417 10.16 -12.41 -1.74
C ASN A 417 11.20 -13.53 -1.96
N ASP A 418 12.26 -13.49 -2.80
CA ASP A 418 13.06 -14.71 -3.14
C ASP A 418 14.02 -15.10 -2.02
N LYS A 419 14.38 -14.14 -1.15
CA LYS A 419 15.04 -14.50 0.11
C LYS A 419 14.08 -15.12 1.11
N GLU A 420 12.79 -14.83 0.99
CA GLU A 420 11.73 -15.58 1.65
C GLU A 420 11.35 -16.85 0.86
N ASP A 421 11.47 -16.93 -0.48
CA ASP A 421 10.96 -18.05 -1.29
C ASP A 421 11.98 -19.19 -1.38
N GLU A 422 13.31 -18.97 -1.41
CA GLU A 422 14.26 -20.08 -1.19
C GLU A 422 14.14 -20.63 0.25
N LEU A 423 13.90 -19.73 1.22
CA LEU A 423 13.60 -20.09 2.60
C LEU A 423 12.27 -20.85 2.72
N TYR A 424 11.21 -20.39 2.05
CA TYR A 424 9.84 -20.90 2.12
C TYR A 424 9.65 -22.15 1.27
N TYR A 425 10.31 -22.31 0.12
CA TYR A 425 10.25 -23.58 -0.62
C TYR A 425 10.93 -24.70 0.16
N PHE A 426 12.12 -24.43 0.70
CA PHE A 426 12.80 -25.39 1.57
C PHE A 426 12.02 -25.62 2.86
N ALA A 427 11.58 -24.55 3.55
CA ALA A 427 10.83 -24.66 4.78
C ALA A 427 9.48 -25.33 4.55
N GLU A 428 8.76 -25.05 3.46
CA GLU A 428 7.48 -25.66 3.12
C GLU A 428 7.66 -27.16 2.88
N GLU A 429 8.62 -27.59 2.05
CA GLU A 429 8.88 -29.01 1.83
C GLU A 429 9.29 -29.71 3.14
N HIS A 430 10.16 -29.06 3.92
CA HIS A 430 10.68 -29.62 5.17
C HIS A 430 9.64 -29.67 6.29
N ILE A 431 8.81 -28.63 6.43
CA ILE A 431 7.71 -28.55 7.39
C ILE A 431 6.59 -29.50 7.00
N ASN A 432 6.31 -29.70 5.71
CA ASN A 432 5.36 -30.71 5.25
C ASN A 432 5.83 -32.14 5.59
N LYS A 433 7.12 -32.45 5.38
CA LYS A 433 7.72 -33.72 5.85
C LYS A 433 7.59 -33.87 7.37
N PHE A 434 7.86 -32.80 8.11
CA PHE A 434 7.69 -32.81 9.57
C PHE A 434 6.22 -32.99 10.00
N ALA A 435 5.27 -32.38 9.29
CA ALA A 435 3.83 -32.55 9.54
C ALA A 435 3.39 -34.00 9.34
N SER A 436 3.79 -34.62 8.22
CA SER A 436 3.57 -36.04 7.97
C SER A 436 4.21 -36.91 9.06
N TYR A 437 5.44 -36.64 9.46
CA TYR A 437 6.09 -37.34 10.58
C TYR A 437 5.29 -37.23 11.90
N LEU A 438 4.76 -36.05 12.23
CA LEU A 438 3.98 -35.85 13.45
C LEU A 438 2.63 -36.58 13.40
N ILE A 439 1.95 -36.57 12.26
CA ILE A 439 0.61 -37.14 12.10
C ILE A 439 0.69 -38.66 11.92
N GLU A 440 1.51 -39.12 10.98
CA GLU A 440 1.56 -40.52 10.55
C GLU A 440 2.41 -41.37 11.48
N GLU A 441 3.60 -40.90 11.88
CA GLU A 441 4.51 -41.68 12.71
C GLU A 441 4.32 -41.47 14.21
N LYS A 442 4.03 -40.22 14.63
CA LYS A 442 3.80 -39.91 16.06
C LYS A 442 2.34 -39.98 16.47
N GLY A 443 1.40 -40.12 15.52
CA GLY A 443 -0.03 -40.26 15.80
C GLY A 443 -0.63 -39.04 16.49
N LEU A 444 -0.06 -37.85 16.28
CA LEU A 444 -0.58 -36.61 16.86
C LEU A 444 -1.84 -36.16 16.13
N LYS A 445 -2.76 -35.52 16.87
CA LYS A 445 -3.91 -34.86 16.26
C LYS A 445 -3.43 -33.72 15.37
N GLU A 446 -4.04 -33.54 14.20
CA GLU A 446 -3.72 -32.50 13.21
C GLU A 446 -3.57 -31.11 13.85
N LYS A 447 -4.51 -30.70 14.70
CA LYS A 447 -4.44 -29.42 15.42
C LYS A 447 -3.16 -29.24 16.23
N THR A 448 -2.67 -30.31 16.87
CA THR A 448 -1.41 -30.28 17.63
C THR A 448 -0.20 -30.33 16.70
N ALA A 449 -0.27 -31.11 15.63
CA ALA A 449 0.78 -31.20 14.62
C ALA A 449 1.01 -29.85 13.93
N PHE A 450 -0.05 -29.17 13.50
CA PHE A 450 0.06 -27.85 12.87
C PHE A 450 0.56 -26.76 13.83
N LEU A 451 0.18 -26.83 15.11
CA LEU A 451 0.77 -25.94 16.12
C LEU A 451 2.28 -26.15 16.23
N TYR A 452 2.74 -27.41 16.21
CA TYR A 452 4.17 -27.71 16.24
C TYR A 452 4.89 -27.30 14.95
N CYS A 453 4.26 -27.49 13.79
CA CYS A 453 4.80 -27.04 12.51
C CYS A 453 5.03 -25.53 12.50
N ARG A 454 4.00 -24.75 12.87
CA ARG A 454 4.12 -23.28 13.01
C ARG A 454 5.22 -22.88 13.99
N ASN A 455 5.34 -23.58 15.13
CA ASN A 455 6.41 -23.31 16.09
C ASN A 455 7.81 -23.59 15.53
N ILE A 456 7.95 -24.59 14.66
CA ILE A 456 9.23 -24.89 14.00
C ILE A 456 9.51 -23.93 12.85
N GLU A 457 8.50 -23.48 12.13
CA GLU A 457 8.59 -22.42 11.14
C GLU A 457 9.18 -21.14 11.78
N LEU A 458 8.66 -20.70 12.95
CA LEU A 458 9.25 -19.58 13.70
C LEU A 458 10.73 -19.78 14.06
N PHE A 459 11.17 -21.02 14.23
CA PHE A 459 12.55 -21.33 14.60
C PHE A 459 13.49 -21.34 13.39
N ILE A 460 13.07 -21.98 12.30
CA ILE A 460 13.89 -22.14 11.09
C ILE A 460 13.86 -20.89 10.23
N CYS A 461 12.67 -20.34 10.00
CA CYS A 461 12.46 -19.22 9.08
C CYS A 461 12.81 -17.90 9.76
N ASP A 462 12.14 -17.58 10.87
CA ASP A 462 12.23 -16.23 11.45
C ASP A 462 13.50 -16.01 12.28
N PHE A 463 13.98 -17.05 12.96
CA PHE A 463 15.15 -16.93 13.83
C PHE A 463 16.46 -17.36 13.17
N LEU A 464 16.50 -18.54 12.56
CA LEU A 464 17.72 -19.07 11.94
C LEU A 464 17.94 -18.54 10.52
N CYS A 465 16.85 -18.23 9.80
CA CYS A 465 16.86 -17.89 8.38
C CYS A 465 17.67 -18.90 7.55
N TYR A 466 17.33 -20.19 7.68
CA TYR A 466 18.01 -21.27 6.94
C TYR A 466 17.32 -21.60 5.62
N GLU A 467 18.12 -21.69 4.56
CA GLU A 467 17.67 -21.79 3.16
C GLU A 467 17.90 -23.21 2.57
N SER A 468 18.50 -24.15 3.32
CA SER A 468 18.72 -25.53 2.84
C SER A 468 18.92 -26.59 3.92
N GLU A 469 18.76 -27.87 3.54
CA GLU A 469 18.98 -29.03 4.41
C GLU A 469 20.41 -29.09 5.00
N GLU A 470 21.43 -28.60 4.27
CA GLU A 470 22.81 -28.57 4.78
C GLU A 470 22.98 -27.63 5.97
N GLU A 471 22.14 -26.60 6.08
CA GLU A 471 22.20 -25.66 7.20
C GLU A 471 21.59 -26.24 8.46
N LEU A 472 20.55 -27.07 8.34
CA LEU A 472 19.97 -27.80 9.47
C LEU A 472 21.02 -28.64 10.22
N LYS A 473 22.03 -29.16 9.50
CA LYS A 473 23.13 -29.93 10.09
C LYS A 473 24.02 -29.10 11.01
N LYS A 474 24.01 -27.77 10.83
CA LYS A 474 24.79 -26.80 11.62
C LYS A 474 24.10 -26.42 12.94
N ILE A 475 22.83 -26.80 13.16
CA ILE A 475 22.09 -26.41 14.38
C ILE A 475 22.77 -27.01 15.61
N ASP A 476 23.14 -26.17 16.56
CA ASP A 476 23.72 -26.59 17.83
C ASP A 476 22.86 -26.21 19.04
N ASN A 477 23.29 -26.65 20.22
CA ASN A 477 22.57 -26.40 21.45
C ASN A 477 22.63 -24.94 21.92
N MET A 478 23.63 -24.16 21.50
CA MET A 478 23.73 -22.74 21.85
C MET A 478 22.72 -21.91 21.07
N MET A 479 22.52 -22.23 19.78
CA MET A 479 21.49 -21.60 18.95
C MET A 479 20.09 -21.81 19.54
N VAL A 480 19.80 -23.03 20.00
CA VAL A 480 18.51 -23.36 20.63
C VAL A 480 18.32 -22.65 21.98
N ASP A 481 19.37 -22.55 22.82
CA ASP A 481 19.32 -21.82 24.09
C ASP A 481 19.07 -20.33 23.87
N ARG A 482 19.71 -19.74 22.85
CA ARG A 482 19.51 -18.32 22.48
C ARG A 482 18.12 -18.07 21.90
N TYR A 483 17.63 -18.96 21.04
CA TYR A 483 16.27 -18.88 20.51
C TYR A 483 15.24 -18.87 21.65
N LEU A 484 15.27 -19.88 22.52
CA LEU A 484 14.29 -20.01 23.61
C LEU A 484 14.47 -18.96 24.70
N GLY A 485 15.71 -18.56 24.99
CA GLY A 485 16.05 -17.71 26.13
C GLY A 485 16.12 -16.22 25.82
N GLU A 486 16.06 -15.82 24.56
CA GLU A 486 16.15 -14.42 24.16
C GLU A 486 15.06 -14.11 23.13
N TRP A 487 15.22 -14.59 21.90
CA TRP A 487 14.37 -14.18 20.78
C TRP A 487 12.90 -14.61 20.95
N PHE A 488 12.63 -15.89 21.23
CA PHE A 488 11.26 -16.38 21.35
C PHE A 488 10.52 -15.73 22.52
N ILE A 489 11.22 -15.48 23.64
CA ILE A 489 10.64 -14.82 24.81
C ILE A 489 10.26 -13.38 24.51
N SER A 490 11.15 -12.61 23.86
CA SER A 490 10.88 -11.21 23.56
C SER A 490 9.85 -11.00 22.45
N THR A 491 9.80 -11.94 21.50
CA THR A 491 9.13 -11.72 20.20
C THR A 491 7.83 -12.50 20.07
N CYS A 492 7.76 -13.75 20.58
CA CYS A 492 6.66 -14.67 20.24
C CYS A 492 5.91 -15.24 21.46
N ALA A 493 6.54 -15.29 22.63
CA ALA A 493 5.96 -15.91 23.81
C ALA A 493 4.76 -15.09 24.33
N THR A 494 3.61 -15.75 24.42
CA THR A 494 2.35 -15.13 24.92
C THR A 494 1.93 -15.66 26.28
N SER A 495 2.54 -16.77 26.71
CA SER A 495 2.25 -17.42 28.00
C SER A 495 3.31 -18.48 28.34
N VAL A 496 3.34 -18.90 29.60
CA VAL A 496 4.10 -20.09 30.04
C VAL A 496 3.74 -21.33 29.22
N SER A 497 2.47 -21.46 28.83
CA SER A 497 2.00 -22.56 27.98
C SER A 497 2.58 -22.50 26.57
N SER A 498 2.76 -21.29 26.00
CA SER A 498 3.39 -21.12 24.69
C SER A 498 4.87 -21.55 24.70
N ILE A 499 5.61 -21.21 25.77
CA ILE A 499 7.02 -21.64 25.94
C ILE A 499 7.11 -23.16 26.04
N LYS A 500 6.22 -23.78 26.82
CA LYS A 500 6.16 -25.24 26.91
C LYS A 500 5.86 -25.85 25.55
N ALA A 501 4.89 -25.31 24.81
CA ALA A 501 4.55 -25.78 23.46
C ALA A 501 5.72 -25.65 22.48
N GLN A 502 6.48 -24.55 22.53
CA GLN A 502 7.69 -24.35 21.71
C GLN A 502 8.76 -25.40 22.02
N ILE A 503 9.04 -25.64 23.32
CA ILE A 503 10.01 -26.65 23.75
C ILE A 503 9.58 -28.06 23.29
N TYR A 504 8.28 -28.37 23.35
CA TYR A 504 7.77 -29.66 22.86
C TYR A 504 7.91 -29.78 21.34
N ALA A 505 7.58 -28.73 20.58
CA ALA A 505 7.75 -28.70 19.13
C ALA A 505 9.23 -28.96 18.76
N LEU A 506 10.16 -28.20 19.35
CA LEU A 506 11.61 -28.39 19.15
C LEU A 506 12.06 -29.81 19.52
N SER A 507 11.58 -30.36 20.63
CA SER A 507 11.92 -31.74 21.00
C SER A 507 11.45 -32.78 19.98
N HIS A 508 10.30 -32.59 19.34
CA HIS A 508 9.84 -33.46 18.27
C HIS A 508 10.64 -33.25 17.00
N TYR A 509 10.95 -31.99 16.68
CA TYR A 509 11.72 -31.62 15.51
C TYR A 509 13.14 -32.18 15.52
N PHE A 510 13.85 -32.13 16.65
CA PHE A 510 15.19 -32.74 16.73
C PHE A 510 15.16 -34.27 16.75
N ASN A 511 14.02 -34.90 17.05
CA ASN A 511 13.88 -36.34 16.79
C ASN A 511 13.71 -36.57 15.28
N PHE A 512 12.86 -35.79 14.61
CA PHE A 512 12.67 -35.84 13.16
C PHE A 512 13.98 -35.64 12.39
N LEU A 513 14.76 -34.61 12.70
CA LEU A 513 16.07 -34.38 12.06
C LEU A 513 17.05 -35.53 12.25
N TYR A 514 16.97 -36.25 13.36
CA TYR A 514 17.80 -37.43 13.59
C TYR A 514 17.30 -38.64 12.80
N ASP A 515 15.98 -38.85 12.76
CA ASP A 515 15.35 -39.95 12.03
C ASP A 515 15.59 -39.80 10.51
N GLU A 516 15.60 -38.56 9.99
CA GLU A 516 15.99 -38.20 8.61
C GLU A 516 17.51 -38.25 8.35
N GLY A 517 18.33 -38.49 9.37
CA GLY A 517 19.80 -38.56 9.24
C GLY A 517 20.50 -37.22 9.05
N LEU A 518 19.81 -36.09 9.28
CA LEU A 518 20.36 -34.74 9.14
C LEU A 518 21.27 -34.35 10.31
N ILE A 519 21.02 -34.87 11.52
CA ILE A 519 21.86 -34.63 12.70
C ILE A 519 22.28 -35.93 13.38
N SER A 520 23.44 -35.92 14.05
CA SER A 520 23.92 -37.08 14.81
C SER A 520 23.13 -37.29 16.11
N ASN A 521 23.09 -38.54 16.61
CA ASN A 521 22.46 -38.83 17.91
C ASN A 521 23.10 -38.02 19.06
N LEU A 522 24.41 -37.77 18.98
CA LEU A 522 25.14 -36.96 19.95
C LEU A 522 24.66 -35.50 19.93
N GLN A 523 24.48 -34.92 18.74
CA GLN A 523 23.99 -33.55 18.53
C GLN A 523 22.56 -33.39 19.05
N LYS A 524 21.65 -34.29 18.65
CA LYS A 524 20.28 -34.35 19.17
C LYS A 524 20.25 -34.37 20.71
N ASN A 525 21.05 -35.24 21.33
CA ASN A 525 21.05 -35.38 22.79
C ASN A 525 21.58 -34.13 23.51
N ARG A 526 22.61 -33.47 22.98
CA ARG A 526 23.11 -32.20 23.53
C ARG A 526 22.06 -31.08 23.47
N ILE A 527 21.37 -30.98 22.35
CA ILE A 527 20.29 -30.00 22.16
C ILE A 527 19.13 -30.27 23.14
N LYS A 528 18.68 -31.52 23.25
CA LYS A 528 17.59 -31.88 24.15
C LYS A 528 17.95 -31.70 25.63
N GLU A 529 19.20 -31.96 26.02
CA GLU A 529 19.65 -31.72 27.39
C GLU A 529 19.61 -30.22 27.75
N THR A 530 19.90 -29.34 26.78
CA THR A 530 19.81 -27.88 26.94
C THR A 530 18.37 -27.40 27.15
N MET A 531 17.40 -28.04 26.48
CA MET A 531 15.98 -27.72 26.62
C MET A 531 15.31 -28.38 27.86
N LYS A 532 16.03 -29.26 28.57
CA LYS A 532 15.49 -30.06 29.68
C LYS A 532 15.11 -29.20 30.88
N ASN A 533 15.89 -28.16 31.17
CA ASN A 533 15.60 -27.20 32.22
C ASN A 533 14.61 -26.14 31.74
N LYS A 534 13.33 -26.51 31.63
CA LYS A 534 12.26 -25.61 31.17
C LYS A 534 12.08 -24.39 32.08
N ASP A 535 12.34 -24.56 33.37
CA ASP A 535 12.15 -23.51 34.39
C ASP A 535 13.06 -22.31 34.14
N LYS A 536 14.26 -22.52 33.57
CA LYS A 536 15.14 -21.42 33.14
C LYS A 536 14.43 -20.46 32.17
N TYR A 537 13.74 -20.98 31.15
CA TYR A 537 13.08 -20.16 30.15
C TYR A 537 11.78 -19.54 30.69
N ILE A 538 11.08 -20.25 31.57
CA ILE A 538 9.90 -19.71 32.26
C ILE A 538 10.29 -18.54 33.16
N LEU A 539 11.38 -18.66 33.93
CA LEU A 539 11.90 -17.58 34.77
C LEU A 539 12.29 -16.35 33.93
N LYS A 540 13.03 -16.54 32.84
CA LYS A 540 13.36 -15.46 31.90
C LYS A 540 12.12 -14.77 31.31
N TYR A 541 11.07 -15.53 31.01
CA TYR A 541 9.82 -14.95 30.53
C TYR A 541 9.10 -14.15 31.62
N MET A 542 9.12 -14.61 32.88
CA MET A 542 8.58 -13.82 33.99
C MET A 542 9.37 -12.53 34.19
N GLU A 543 10.70 -12.59 34.14
CA GLU A 543 11.57 -11.41 34.21
C GLU A 543 11.31 -10.42 33.07
N TYR A 544 10.98 -10.92 31.87
CA TYR A 544 10.63 -10.09 30.72
C TYR A 544 9.30 -9.34 30.89
N LEU A 545 8.33 -9.90 31.63
CA LEU A 545 7.02 -9.29 31.85
C LEU A 545 7.02 -8.21 32.96
N GLY A 546 8.08 -8.10 33.76
CA GLY A 546 8.18 -7.21 34.93
C GLY A 546 7.83 -7.92 36.22
#